data_AF-A0A651EPX0-F1
#
_entry.id   AF-A0A651EPX0-F1
#
_cell.length_a   1.000
_cell.length_b   1.000
_cell.length_c   1.000
_cell.angle_alpha   90.00
_cell.angle_beta   90.00
_cell.angle_gamma   90.00
#
_symmetry.space_group_name_H-M   'P 1'
#
loop_
_entity.id
_entity.type
_entity.pdbx_description
1 polymer ?
#
loop_
_entity_poly.entity_id
_entity_poly.type
_entity_poly.pdbx_seq_one_letter_code
_entity_poly.pdbx_strand_id
1 'polypeptide(L)'
;MTRRSLAALAAIGFLGACQTVSSTPDPFKATAMEEAGVADLLLESGDPGAAVRFFSERLAREPDDPAHRRSLARAHARAGALAEAASGYRALVASGHASDDDLIALGFVEVRLDRWAAARETAGALPPDLDTPRAHMLAALLADNARDWAAADAAYARAAQLSNNAPDVHNNWGVSLMARGAYAEAARRFEQALAADPGWFVVTNNLALSRALAGDFGPPRGGLSEAEKAIILHNQARVAESRGDAAMARRLYAAAVEVHPRHYPAAATRLAALDRMAAP
;
A
#
# COMPACT_ATOMS: atom_id res chain seq x y z
N MET A 1 84.64 8.71 46.57
CA MET A 1 83.44 9.03 47.38
C MET A 1 82.39 9.61 46.42
N THR A 2 81.43 8.78 45.95
CA THR A 2 79.97 8.82 46.27
C THR A 2 79.26 10.03 45.63
N ARG A 3 78.23 9.95 44.77
CA ARG A 3 77.24 8.93 44.30
C ARG A 3 76.84 9.32 42.85
N ARG A 4 76.86 8.43 41.84
CA ARG A 4 75.73 7.61 41.31
C ARG A 4 74.33 8.25 41.41
N SER A 5 73.70 8.56 40.26
CA SER A 5 72.64 7.70 39.68
C SER A 5 71.94 8.30 38.44
N LEU A 6 71.89 7.47 37.38
CA LEU A 6 70.80 7.26 36.40
C LEU A 6 70.41 8.39 35.41
N ALA A 7 70.83 8.23 34.15
CA ALA A 7 69.93 8.03 33.00
C ALA A 7 70.73 7.57 31.76
N ALA A 8 70.48 6.34 31.31
CA ALA A 8 70.93 5.77 30.04
C ALA A 8 70.10 6.39 28.88
N LEU A 9 70.71 6.81 27.76
CA LEU A 9 70.89 6.03 26.51
C LEU A 9 69.66 5.18 26.15
N ALA A 10 69.08 5.15 24.96
CA ALA A 10 69.38 5.63 23.61
C ALA A 10 68.00 5.59 22.86
N ALA A 11 67.76 5.91 21.59
CA ALA A 11 68.57 5.99 20.40
C ALA A 11 67.81 6.80 19.34
N ILE A 12 68.57 7.35 18.40
CA ILE A 12 68.13 8.07 17.21
C ILE A 12 67.57 7.06 16.19
N GLY A 13 66.45 7.42 15.54
CA GLY A 13 65.92 6.76 14.34
C GLY A 13 65.07 7.74 13.54
N PHE A 14 65.51 8.03 12.32
CA PHE A 14 64.94 9.01 11.38
C PHE A 14 63.72 8.46 10.61
N LEU A 15 62.95 9.40 10.03
CA LEU A 15 62.00 9.29 8.91
C LEU A 15 60.53 8.97 9.21
N GLY A 16 59.65 9.81 8.65
CA GLY A 16 58.29 9.43 8.29
C GLY A 16 57.24 10.47 8.62
N ALA A 17 57.01 11.41 7.71
CA ALA A 17 55.77 12.17 7.68
C ALA A 17 54.59 11.20 7.59
N CYS A 18 53.66 11.29 8.55
CA CYS A 18 52.26 10.90 8.39
C CYS A 18 51.48 11.53 9.53
N GLN A 19 50.97 12.75 9.31
CA GLN A 19 49.76 13.17 10.00
C GLN A 19 48.64 12.27 9.45
N THR A 20 48.32 11.20 10.17
CA THR A 20 47.07 10.49 9.96
C THR A 20 45.96 11.36 10.52
N VAL A 21 45.50 12.31 9.68
CA VAL A 21 44.11 12.75 9.76
C VAL A 21 43.30 11.50 9.48
N SER A 22 42.88 10.83 10.55
CA SER A 22 41.89 9.77 10.50
C SER A 22 40.59 10.40 10.04
N SER A 23 40.43 10.57 8.73
CA SER A 23 39.14 10.78 8.09
C SER A 23 38.41 9.44 8.12
N THR A 24 37.92 9.06 9.30
CA THR A 24 36.74 8.19 9.35
C THR A 24 35.63 8.98 8.67
N PRO A 25 35.09 8.53 7.52
CA PRO A 25 33.90 9.14 6.96
C PRO A 25 32.83 9.12 8.05
N ASP A 26 32.23 10.27 8.34
CA ASP A 26 31.09 10.35 9.24
C ASP A 26 29.98 9.42 8.70
N PRO A 27 29.62 8.33 9.39
CA PRO A 27 28.64 7.37 8.89
C PRO A 27 27.22 7.97 8.78
N PHE A 28 27.02 9.22 9.19
CA PHE A 28 25.75 9.94 9.13
C PHE A 28 25.66 11.03 8.07
N LYS A 29 26.71 11.28 7.27
CA LYS A 29 26.58 12.08 6.04
C LYS A 29 26.19 11.20 4.87
N ALA A 30 24.99 10.62 4.96
CA ALA A 30 24.35 10.06 3.78
C ALA A 30 24.11 11.20 2.79
N THR A 31 24.58 11.04 1.57
CA THR A 31 24.21 11.92 0.46
C THR A 31 22.70 11.81 0.21
N ALA A 32 22.05 12.84 -0.34
CA ALA A 32 20.60 12.81 -0.64
C ALA A 32 20.17 11.58 -1.46
N MET A 33 21.09 11.00 -2.25
CA MET A 33 20.87 9.77 -3.02
C MET A 33 20.94 8.49 -2.15
N GLU A 34 21.83 8.44 -1.16
CA GLU A 34 21.88 7.36 -0.16
C GLU A 34 20.68 7.43 0.80
N GLU A 35 20.20 8.64 1.11
CA GLU A 35 19.01 8.86 1.93
C GLU A 35 17.73 8.42 1.21
N ALA A 36 17.60 8.75 -0.08
CA ALA A 36 16.52 8.22 -0.92
C ALA A 36 16.58 6.69 -0.99
N GLY A 37 17.77 6.11 -1.14
CA GLY A 37 17.99 4.66 -1.13
C GLY A 37 17.60 3.97 0.19
N VAL A 38 17.96 4.55 1.34
CA VAL A 38 17.57 4.05 2.67
C VAL A 38 16.07 4.25 2.92
N ALA A 39 15.50 5.36 2.45
CA ALA A 39 14.06 5.62 2.52
C ALA A 39 13.27 4.59 1.75
N ASP A 40 13.62 4.36 0.49
CA ASP A 40 12.94 3.39 -0.34
C ASP A 40 13.15 1.98 0.19
N LEU A 41 14.36 1.62 0.65
CA LEU A 41 14.61 0.31 1.27
C LEU A 41 13.85 0.10 2.57
N LEU A 42 13.77 1.09 3.47
CA LEU A 42 12.98 0.98 4.70
C LEU A 42 11.47 0.92 4.40
N LEU A 43 11.01 1.70 3.43
CA LEU A 43 9.63 1.62 2.98
C LEU A 43 9.33 0.25 2.34
N GLU A 44 10.25 -0.30 1.55
CA GLU A 44 10.13 -1.60 0.87
C GLU A 44 10.27 -2.81 1.80
N SER A 45 11.09 -2.70 2.86
CA SER A 45 11.42 -3.79 3.80
C SER A 45 10.25 -4.30 4.67
N GLY A 46 9.04 -3.74 4.50
CA GLY A 46 7.82 -4.28 5.09
C GLY A 46 7.53 -3.89 6.54
N ASP A 47 8.42 -3.17 7.23
CA ASP A 47 8.14 -2.54 8.53
C ASP A 47 7.95 -1.02 8.38
N PRO A 48 6.72 -0.55 8.06
CA PRO A 48 6.45 0.87 7.95
C PRO A 48 6.59 1.61 9.28
N GLY A 49 6.51 0.91 10.42
CA GLY A 49 6.75 1.50 11.74
C GLY A 49 8.21 1.87 11.97
N ALA A 50 9.15 1.04 11.49
CA ALA A 50 10.58 1.37 11.50
C ALA A 50 10.88 2.60 10.64
N ALA A 51 10.29 2.68 9.44
CA ALA A 51 10.43 3.85 8.57
C ALA A 51 9.90 5.13 9.24
N VAL A 52 8.74 5.07 9.91
CA VAL A 52 8.18 6.20 10.67
C VAL A 52 9.15 6.66 11.76
N ARG A 53 9.70 5.75 12.57
CA ARG A 53 10.67 6.10 13.63
C ARG A 53 11.92 6.77 13.04
N PHE A 54 12.50 6.17 12.01
CA PHE A 54 13.70 6.67 11.35
C PHE A 54 13.53 8.10 10.82
N PHE A 55 12.46 8.36 10.06
CA PHE A 55 12.22 9.70 9.52
C PHE A 55 11.75 10.72 10.57
N SER A 56 11.10 10.27 11.64
CA SER A 56 10.76 11.15 12.76
C SER A 56 12.01 11.69 13.46
N GLU A 57 13.01 10.83 13.69
CA GLU A 57 14.28 11.25 14.31
C GLU A 57 15.07 12.22 13.43
N ARG A 58 15.07 12.01 12.10
CA ARG A 58 15.73 12.93 11.16
C ARG A 58 15.03 14.28 11.09
N LEU A 59 13.71 14.27 10.94
CA LEU A 59 12.92 15.51 10.93
C LEU A 59 13.04 16.27 12.26
N ALA A 60 13.27 15.58 13.39
CA ALA A 60 13.54 16.25 14.67
C ALA A 60 14.90 16.98 14.70
N ARG A 61 15.90 16.50 13.95
CA ARG A 61 17.23 17.14 13.84
C ARG A 61 17.23 18.25 12.80
N GLU A 62 16.48 18.06 11.71
CA GLU A 62 16.40 18.95 10.57
C GLU A 62 14.92 19.25 10.23
N PRO A 63 14.23 20.10 11.03
CA PRO A 63 12.78 20.29 10.96
C PRO A 63 12.25 20.87 9.66
N ASP A 64 13.10 21.60 8.95
CA ASP A 64 12.76 22.33 7.73
C ASP A 64 13.10 21.55 6.47
N ASP A 65 13.63 20.34 6.58
CA ASP A 65 13.97 19.52 5.41
C ASP A 65 12.70 18.92 4.77
N PRO A 66 12.34 19.33 3.53
CA PRO A 66 11.17 18.80 2.84
C PRO A 66 11.32 17.32 2.45
N ALA A 67 12.53 16.81 2.21
CA ALA A 67 12.77 15.41 1.88
C ALA A 67 12.51 14.49 3.08
N HIS A 68 12.93 14.88 4.28
CA HIS A 68 12.61 14.14 5.51
C HIS A 68 11.11 14.14 5.79
N ARG A 69 10.45 15.29 5.62
CA ARG A 69 9.01 15.43 5.80
C ARG A 69 8.22 14.57 4.80
N ARG A 70 8.61 14.58 3.52
CA ARG A 70 8.06 13.72 2.47
C ARG A 70 8.19 12.25 2.82
N SER A 71 9.38 11.82 3.23
CA SER A 71 9.66 10.43 3.57
C SER A 71 8.86 9.97 4.79
N LEU A 72 8.71 10.83 5.80
CA LEU A 72 7.84 10.56 6.95
C LEU A 72 6.37 10.44 6.56
N ALA A 73 5.87 11.34 5.69
CA ALA A 73 4.49 11.27 5.19
C ALA A 73 4.22 9.97 4.40
N ARG A 74 5.16 9.55 3.55
CA ARG A 74 5.11 8.24 2.87
C ARG A 74 5.11 7.08 3.86
N ALA A 75 5.95 7.13 4.88
CA ALA A 75 6.01 6.10 5.91
C ALA A 75 4.69 5.98 6.69
N HIS A 76 4.12 7.11 7.11
CA HIS A 76 2.79 7.15 7.72
C HIS A 76 1.69 6.58 6.82
N ALA A 77 1.72 6.90 5.52
CA ALA A 77 0.74 6.39 4.56
C ALA A 77 0.81 4.86 4.41
N ARG A 78 2.02 4.28 4.41
CA ARG A 78 2.25 2.82 4.41
C ARG A 78 1.89 2.18 5.75
N ALA A 79 2.11 2.86 6.87
CA ALA A 79 1.73 2.41 8.20
C ALA A 79 0.21 2.47 8.46
N GLY A 80 -0.57 3.09 7.56
CA GLY A 80 -2.00 3.32 7.75
C GLY A 80 -2.32 4.51 8.66
N ALA A 81 -1.31 5.26 9.11
CA ALA A 81 -1.45 6.51 9.86
C ALA A 81 -1.82 7.66 8.90
N LEU A 82 -3.04 7.58 8.34
CA LEU A 82 -3.45 8.43 7.22
C LEU A 82 -3.59 9.90 7.60
N ALA A 83 -4.02 10.19 8.83
CA ALA A 83 -4.17 11.56 9.30
C ALA A 83 -2.80 12.27 9.40
N GLU A 84 -1.79 11.55 9.91
CA GLU A 84 -0.41 11.99 10.02
C GLU A 84 0.22 12.14 8.63
N ALA A 85 -0.02 11.19 7.73
CA ALA A 85 0.43 11.28 6.34
C ALA A 85 -0.13 12.54 5.66
N ALA A 86 -1.43 12.79 5.77
CA ALA A 86 -2.08 13.98 5.21
C ALA A 86 -1.50 15.27 5.81
N SER A 87 -1.24 15.30 7.12
CA SER A 87 -0.61 16.43 7.79
C SER A 87 0.79 16.71 7.24
N GLY A 88 1.61 15.67 7.07
CA GLY A 88 2.96 15.77 6.52
C GLY A 88 2.98 16.34 5.09
N TYR A 89 2.13 15.83 4.19
CA TYR A 89 2.04 16.35 2.82
C TYR A 89 1.47 17.77 2.78
N ARG A 90 0.46 18.10 3.57
CA ARG A 90 -0.07 19.48 3.63
C ARG A 90 0.96 20.49 4.11
N ALA A 91 1.87 20.09 5.00
CA ALA A 91 2.99 20.94 5.39
C ALA A 91 4.00 21.16 4.25
N LEU A 92 4.19 20.18 3.34
CA LEU A 92 4.96 20.39 2.11
C LEU A 92 4.27 21.38 1.18
N VAL A 93 2.95 21.26 1.02
CA VAL A 93 2.15 22.19 0.20
C VAL A 93 2.23 23.61 0.78
N ALA A 94 2.01 23.77 2.09
CA ALA A 94 2.03 25.07 2.76
C ALA A 94 3.40 25.75 2.73
N SER A 95 4.49 24.98 2.68
CA SER A 95 5.86 25.51 2.58
C SER A 95 6.33 25.74 1.15
N GLY A 96 5.53 25.38 0.13
CA GLY A 96 5.89 25.52 -1.28
C GLY A 96 6.89 24.48 -1.79
N HIS A 97 7.12 23.39 -1.04
CA HIS A 97 8.09 22.34 -1.39
C HIS A 97 7.44 21.02 -1.86
N ALA A 98 6.11 20.99 -2.01
CA ALA A 98 5.41 19.84 -2.56
C ALA A 98 5.73 19.64 -4.04
N SER A 99 6.04 18.41 -4.43
CA SER A 99 6.05 17.99 -5.83
C SER A 99 4.68 17.53 -6.31
N ASP A 100 4.52 17.31 -7.62
CA ASP A 100 3.30 16.71 -8.19
C ASP A 100 3.03 15.31 -7.59
N ASP A 101 4.08 14.52 -7.34
CA ASP A 101 3.95 13.22 -6.67
C ASP A 101 3.47 13.34 -5.22
N ASP A 102 3.89 14.39 -4.50
CA ASP A 102 3.40 14.66 -3.15
C ASP A 102 1.92 15.04 -3.14
N LEU A 103 1.48 15.84 -4.13
CA LEU A 103 0.08 16.19 -4.32
C LEU A 103 -0.76 14.96 -4.69
N ILE A 104 -0.27 14.12 -5.61
CA ILE A 104 -0.93 12.85 -5.96
C ILE A 104 -1.04 11.95 -4.72
N ALA A 105 0.03 11.82 -3.94
CA ALA A 105 0.03 11.02 -2.73
C ALA A 105 -0.94 11.57 -1.66
N LEU A 106 -0.98 12.90 -1.48
CA LEU A 106 -1.95 13.56 -0.62
C LEU A 106 -3.38 13.28 -1.08
N GLY A 107 -3.67 13.42 -2.37
CA GLY A 107 -4.99 13.13 -2.94
C GLY A 107 -5.45 11.70 -2.65
N PHE A 108 -4.57 10.70 -2.82
CA PHE A 108 -4.89 9.30 -2.45
C PHE A 108 -5.13 9.12 -0.94
N VAL A 109 -4.33 9.76 -0.10
CA VAL A 109 -4.53 9.71 1.36
C VAL A 109 -5.85 10.37 1.75
N GLU A 110 -6.22 11.49 1.13
CA GLU A 110 -7.48 12.18 1.36
C GLU A 110 -8.69 11.36 0.90
N VAL A 111 -8.59 10.67 -0.24
CA VAL A 111 -9.59 9.69 -0.68
C VAL A 111 -9.77 8.58 0.36
N ARG A 112 -8.67 8.00 0.86
CA ARG A 112 -8.73 6.94 1.89
C ARG A 112 -9.27 7.43 3.24
N LEU A 113 -9.22 8.74 3.49
CA LEU A 113 -9.80 9.40 4.67
C LEU A 113 -11.24 9.88 4.44
N ASP A 114 -11.85 9.58 3.29
CA ASP A 114 -13.19 10.05 2.89
C ASP A 114 -13.29 11.59 2.76
N ARG A 115 -12.16 12.27 2.57
CA ARG A 115 -12.04 13.74 2.43
C ARG A 115 -12.13 14.17 0.98
N TRP A 116 -13.21 13.81 0.30
CA TRP A 116 -13.38 14.00 -1.15
C TRP A 116 -13.25 15.43 -1.64
N ALA A 117 -13.72 16.41 -0.85
CA ALA A 117 -13.59 17.83 -1.22
C ALA A 117 -12.13 18.27 -1.26
N ALA A 118 -11.34 17.88 -0.23
CA ALA A 118 -9.91 18.17 -0.18
C ALA A 118 -9.15 17.42 -1.28
N ALA A 119 -9.50 16.15 -1.53
CA ALA A 119 -8.86 15.39 -2.60
C ALA A 119 -9.08 16.02 -4.00
N ARG A 120 -10.26 16.59 -4.25
CA ARG A 120 -10.53 17.36 -5.49
C ARG A 120 -9.75 18.66 -5.57
N GLU A 121 -9.62 19.38 -4.46
CA GLU A 121 -8.80 20.60 -4.38
C GLU A 121 -7.33 20.28 -4.66
N THR A 122 -6.78 19.26 -4.00
CA THR A 122 -5.42 18.76 -4.20
C THR A 122 -5.18 18.33 -5.65
N ALA A 123 -6.11 17.59 -6.25
CA ALA A 123 -5.99 17.18 -7.66
C ALA A 123 -6.09 18.37 -8.63
N GLY A 124 -6.90 19.38 -8.30
CA GLY A 124 -7.01 20.61 -9.10
C GLY A 124 -5.76 21.49 -9.06
N ALA A 125 -4.85 21.26 -8.11
CA ALA A 125 -3.56 21.93 -8.04
C ALA A 125 -2.48 21.28 -8.93
N LEU A 126 -2.74 20.09 -9.49
CA LEU A 126 -1.82 19.42 -10.41
C LEU A 126 -1.78 20.12 -11.78
N PRO A 127 -0.63 20.08 -12.49
CA PRO A 127 -0.56 20.58 -13.86
C PRO A 127 -1.58 19.89 -14.78
N PRO A 128 -2.34 20.63 -15.62
CA PRO A 128 -3.36 20.03 -16.50
C PRO A 128 -2.80 19.04 -17.53
N ASP A 129 -1.52 19.14 -17.87
CA ASP A 129 -0.80 18.29 -18.81
C ASP A 129 -0.02 17.14 -18.14
N LEU A 130 -0.18 16.96 -16.82
CA LEU A 130 0.48 15.88 -16.08
C LEU A 130 -0.09 14.51 -16.48
N ASP A 131 0.62 13.82 -17.37
CA ASP A 131 0.19 12.56 -17.97
C ASP A 131 0.92 11.36 -17.34
N THR A 132 0.61 11.09 -16.07
CA THR A 132 1.20 9.95 -15.33
C THR A 132 0.14 8.93 -14.93
N PRO A 133 0.47 7.62 -14.85
CA PRO A 133 -0.49 6.60 -14.43
C PRO A 133 -1.18 6.91 -13.09
N ARG A 134 -0.41 7.42 -12.12
CA ARG A 134 -0.92 7.72 -10.77
C ARG A 134 -1.84 8.94 -10.76
N ALA A 135 -1.55 9.98 -11.55
CA ALA A 135 -2.45 11.13 -11.68
C ALA A 135 -3.79 10.68 -12.28
N HIS A 136 -3.76 9.88 -13.35
CA HIS A 136 -4.97 9.33 -13.97
C HIS A 136 -5.73 8.38 -13.04
N MET A 137 -5.02 7.58 -12.23
CA MET A 137 -5.69 6.76 -11.22
C MET A 137 -6.38 7.59 -10.13
N LEU A 138 -5.77 8.69 -9.67
CA LEU A 138 -6.43 9.62 -8.74
C LEU A 138 -7.66 10.26 -9.40
N ALA A 139 -7.54 10.73 -10.64
CA ALA A 139 -8.66 11.29 -11.40
C ALA A 139 -9.81 10.29 -11.54
N ALA A 140 -9.50 9.01 -11.81
CA ALA A 140 -10.49 7.94 -11.91
C ALA A 140 -11.27 7.74 -10.60
N LEU A 141 -10.58 7.72 -9.44
CA LEU A 141 -11.22 7.60 -8.13
C LEU A 141 -12.13 8.81 -7.81
N LEU A 142 -11.70 10.02 -8.18
CA LEU A 142 -12.50 11.22 -7.99
C LEU A 142 -13.74 11.23 -8.89
N ALA A 143 -13.61 10.76 -10.13
CA ALA A 143 -14.72 10.59 -11.06
C ALA A 143 -15.71 9.52 -10.58
N ASP A 144 -15.20 8.39 -10.04
CA ASP A 144 -16.03 7.36 -9.42
C ASP A 144 -16.86 7.93 -8.26
N ASN A 145 -16.25 8.73 -7.39
CA ASN A 145 -16.97 9.40 -6.30
C ASN A 145 -18.05 10.37 -6.82
N ALA A 146 -17.75 11.08 -7.90
CA ALA A 146 -18.68 11.98 -8.57
C ALA A 146 -19.76 11.25 -9.38
N ARG A 147 -19.67 9.92 -9.52
CA ARG A 147 -20.51 9.09 -10.39
C ARG A 147 -20.39 9.45 -11.88
N ASP A 148 -19.29 10.08 -12.27
CA ASP A 148 -18.94 10.29 -13.67
C ASP A 148 -18.21 9.05 -14.19
N TRP A 149 -19.00 8.02 -14.50
CA TRP A 149 -18.47 6.71 -14.90
C TRP A 149 -17.70 6.76 -16.22
N ALA A 150 -18.07 7.67 -17.13
CA ALA A 150 -17.39 7.85 -18.40
C ALA A 150 -15.99 8.44 -18.18
N ALA A 151 -15.88 9.48 -17.34
CA ALA A 151 -14.58 10.04 -16.96
C ALA A 151 -13.73 9.02 -16.18
N ALA A 152 -14.34 8.25 -15.27
CA ALA A 152 -13.64 7.20 -14.52
C ALA A 152 -13.05 6.13 -15.45
N ASP A 153 -13.85 5.58 -16.37
CA ASP A 153 -13.40 4.56 -17.34
C ASP A 153 -12.30 5.11 -18.26
N ALA A 154 -12.41 6.35 -18.72
CA ALA A 154 -11.38 7.00 -19.54
C ALA A 154 -10.06 7.17 -18.78
N ALA A 155 -10.12 7.62 -17.52
CA ALA A 155 -8.96 7.82 -16.67
C ALA A 155 -8.28 6.48 -16.30
N TYR A 156 -9.04 5.44 -15.93
CA TYR A 156 -8.47 4.10 -15.72
C TYR A 156 -7.84 3.54 -17.00
N ALA A 157 -8.48 3.72 -18.15
CA ALA A 157 -7.92 3.29 -19.43
C ALA A 157 -6.58 3.99 -19.72
N ARG A 158 -6.50 5.30 -19.48
CA ARG A 158 -5.25 6.05 -19.68
C ARG A 158 -4.16 5.62 -18.70
N ALA A 159 -4.50 5.42 -17.42
CA ALA A 159 -3.57 4.92 -16.41
C ALA A 159 -2.99 3.55 -16.79
N ALA A 160 -3.83 2.65 -17.33
CA ALA A 160 -3.41 1.33 -17.79
C ALA A 160 -2.53 1.41 -19.05
N GLN A 161 -2.84 2.29 -20.00
CA GLN A 161 -2.04 2.48 -21.22
C GLN A 161 -0.63 3.01 -20.94
N LEU A 162 -0.49 3.88 -19.94
CA LEU A 162 0.79 4.49 -19.56
C LEU A 162 1.69 3.56 -18.75
N SER A 163 1.17 2.42 -18.31
CA SER A 163 1.86 1.50 -17.41
C SER A 163 2.24 0.22 -18.13
N ASN A 164 3.54 -0.12 -18.14
CA ASN A 164 4.00 -1.40 -18.68
C ASN A 164 3.52 -2.60 -17.85
N ASN A 165 3.15 -2.37 -16.58
CA ASN A 165 2.58 -3.34 -15.66
C ASN A 165 1.74 -2.60 -14.60
N ALA A 166 0.41 -2.83 -14.57
CA ALA A 166 -0.54 -2.00 -13.82
C ALA A 166 -1.56 -2.81 -12.99
N PRO A 167 -1.10 -3.73 -12.13
CA PRO A 167 -2.03 -4.61 -11.41
C PRO A 167 -2.96 -3.82 -10.46
N ASP A 168 -2.46 -2.73 -9.89
CA ASP A 168 -3.21 -1.82 -9.02
C ASP A 168 -4.29 -1.04 -9.78
N VAL A 169 -3.98 -0.53 -10.97
CA VAL A 169 -4.95 0.15 -11.86
C VAL A 169 -6.08 -0.81 -12.22
N HIS A 170 -5.74 -2.03 -12.64
CA HIS A 170 -6.73 -3.04 -13.00
C HIS A 170 -7.57 -3.49 -11.81
N ASN A 171 -6.99 -3.64 -10.62
CA ASN A 171 -7.76 -3.92 -9.42
C ASN A 171 -8.75 -2.79 -9.09
N ASN A 172 -8.31 -1.53 -9.09
CA ASN A 172 -9.17 -0.39 -8.76
C ASN A 172 -10.30 -0.21 -9.79
N TRP A 173 -9.98 -0.37 -11.09
CA TRP A 173 -11.00 -0.36 -12.13
C TRP A 173 -12.01 -1.51 -11.98
N GLY A 174 -11.54 -2.70 -11.62
CA GLY A 174 -12.39 -3.84 -11.30
C GLY A 174 -13.34 -3.55 -10.13
N VAL A 175 -12.84 -2.89 -9.07
CA VAL A 175 -13.67 -2.47 -7.92
C VAL A 175 -14.73 -1.44 -8.35
N SER A 176 -14.36 -0.43 -9.16
CA SER A 176 -15.30 0.54 -9.72
C SER A 176 -16.42 -0.16 -10.52
N LEU A 177 -16.04 -1.04 -11.46
CA LEU A 177 -17.00 -1.79 -12.28
C LEU A 177 -17.91 -2.69 -11.42
N MET A 178 -17.35 -3.32 -10.39
CA MET A 178 -18.12 -4.16 -9.46
C MET A 178 -19.14 -3.31 -8.67
N ALA A 179 -18.75 -2.12 -8.19
CA ALA A 179 -19.67 -1.20 -7.51
C ALA A 179 -20.81 -0.71 -8.43
N ARG A 180 -20.55 -0.65 -9.74
CA ARG A 180 -21.53 -0.30 -10.79
C ARG A 180 -22.41 -1.46 -11.25
N GLY A 181 -22.19 -2.68 -10.75
CA GLY A 181 -22.92 -3.87 -11.19
C GLY A 181 -22.38 -4.52 -12.47
N ALA A 182 -21.29 -4.00 -13.04
CA ALA A 182 -20.64 -4.53 -14.24
C ALA A 182 -19.73 -5.72 -13.91
N TYR A 183 -20.30 -6.77 -13.28
CA TYR A 183 -19.54 -7.86 -12.68
C TYR A 183 -18.67 -8.63 -13.68
N ALA A 184 -19.19 -8.96 -14.87
CA ALA A 184 -18.41 -9.65 -15.88
C ALA A 184 -17.19 -8.85 -16.36
N GLU A 185 -17.29 -7.52 -16.36
CA GLU A 185 -16.19 -6.64 -16.77
C GLU A 185 -15.18 -6.46 -15.65
N ALA A 186 -15.67 -6.31 -14.41
CA ALA A 186 -14.84 -6.31 -13.22
C ALA A 186 -13.99 -7.58 -13.12
N ALA A 187 -14.58 -8.76 -13.38
CA ALA A 187 -13.85 -10.03 -13.40
C ALA A 187 -12.69 -10.01 -14.41
N ARG A 188 -12.90 -9.51 -15.64
CA ARG A 188 -11.83 -9.35 -16.63
C ARG A 188 -10.72 -8.43 -16.15
N ARG A 189 -11.05 -7.34 -15.44
CA ARG A 189 -10.03 -6.45 -14.86
C ARG A 189 -9.25 -7.13 -13.75
N PHE A 190 -9.90 -7.87 -12.86
CA PHE A 190 -9.20 -8.63 -11.83
C PHE A 190 -8.30 -9.73 -12.42
N GLU A 191 -8.72 -10.38 -13.51
CA GLU A 191 -7.88 -11.34 -14.25
C GLU A 191 -6.63 -10.66 -14.84
N GLN A 192 -6.75 -9.45 -15.38
CA GLN A 192 -5.61 -8.66 -15.84
C GLN A 192 -4.65 -8.30 -14.69
N ALA A 193 -5.18 -7.94 -13.52
CA ALA A 193 -4.36 -7.70 -12.33
C ALA A 193 -3.62 -8.96 -11.85
N LEU A 194 -4.28 -10.13 -11.85
CA LEU A 194 -3.67 -11.40 -11.46
C LEU A 194 -2.68 -11.95 -12.49
N ALA A 195 -2.80 -11.58 -13.76
CA ALA A 195 -1.79 -11.93 -14.76
C ALA A 195 -0.43 -11.26 -14.44
N ALA A 196 -0.47 -10.08 -13.82
CA ALA A 196 0.69 -9.31 -13.39
C ALA A 196 1.21 -9.72 -12.00
N ASP A 197 0.32 -10.00 -11.05
CA ASP A 197 0.66 -10.54 -9.74
C ASP A 197 -0.27 -11.71 -9.35
N PRO A 198 0.13 -12.96 -9.68
CA PRO A 198 -0.68 -14.15 -9.38
C PRO A 198 -0.88 -14.42 -7.88
N GLY A 199 -0.05 -13.82 -7.01
CA GLY A 199 -0.08 -14.02 -5.56
C GLY A 199 -0.98 -13.03 -4.82
N TRP A 200 -1.59 -12.06 -5.52
CA TRP A 200 -2.32 -10.98 -4.88
C TRP A 200 -3.69 -11.44 -4.36
N PHE A 201 -3.71 -11.98 -3.13
CA PHE A 201 -4.91 -12.52 -2.51
C PHE A 201 -6.13 -11.59 -2.53
N VAL A 202 -5.92 -10.28 -2.31
CA VAL A 202 -6.99 -9.27 -2.35
C VAL A 202 -7.70 -9.28 -3.71
N VAL A 203 -6.94 -9.32 -4.80
CA VAL A 203 -7.49 -9.36 -6.17
C VAL A 203 -8.18 -10.69 -6.44
N THR A 204 -7.60 -11.81 -5.98
CA THR A 204 -8.24 -13.13 -6.09
C THR A 204 -9.59 -13.18 -5.38
N ASN A 205 -9.69 -12.59 -4.19
CA ASN A 205 -10.94 -12.47 -3.46
C ASN A 205 -11.93 -11.54 -4.18
N ASN A 206 -11.48 -10.41 -4.73
CA ASN A 206 -12.32 -9.51 -5.52
C ASN A 206 -12.87 -10.17 -6.79
N LEU A 207 -12.06 -10.96 -7.49
CA LEU A 207 -12.49 -11.78 -8.63
C LEU A 207 -13.58 -12.77 -8.21
N ALA A 208 -13.39 -13.48 -7.10
CA ALA A 208 -14.38 -14.44 -6.61
C ALA A 208 -15.70 -13.77 -6.19
N LEU A 209 -15.62 -12.62 -5.54
CA LEU A 209 -16.79 -11.79 -5.21
C LEU A 209 -17.53 -11.32 -6.46
N SER A 210 -16.79 -10.79 -7.44
CA SER A 210 -17.33 -10.34 -8.72
C SER A 210 -18.07 -11.46 -9.46
N ARG A 211 -17.48 -12.65 -9.52
CA ARG A 211 -18.11 -13.84 -10.12
C ARG A 211 -19.36 -14.28 -9.35
N ALA A 212 -19.31 -14.31 -8.02
CA ALA A 212 -20.47 -14.64 -7.19
C ALA A 212 -21.63 -13.63 -7.37
N LEU A 213 -21.31 -12.34 -7.50
CA LEU A 213 -22.30 -11.30 -7.82
C LEU A 213 -22.91 -11.51 -9.22
N ALA A 214 -22.14 -12.01 -10.18
CA ALA A 214 -22.64 -12.48 -11.47
C ALA A 214 -23.42 -13.81 -11.41
N GLY A 215 -23.46 -14.49 -10.26
CA GLY A 215 -24.12 -15.80 -10.07
C GLY A 215 -23.22 -17.01 -10.28
N ASP A 216 -21.94 -16.81 -10.54
CA ASP A 216 -20.93 -17.87 -10.65
C ASP A 216 -20.25 -18.10 -9.29
N PHE A 217 -20.70 -19.13 -8.58
CA PHE A 217 -20.13 -19.59 -7.30
C PHE A 217 -19.09 -20.71 -7.49
N GLY A 218 -18.30 -20.64 -8.56
CA GLY A 218 -17.20 -21.56 -8.82
C GLY A 218 -16.14 -21.58 -7.70
N PRO A 219 -15.31 -22.63 -7.65
CA PRO A 219 -14.31 -22.79 -6.59
C PRO A 219 -13.24 -21.68 -6.63
N PRO A 220 -12.61 -21.36 -5.48
CA PRO A 220 -11.46 -20.47 -5.44
C PRO A 220 -10.35 -20.97 -6.38
N ARG A 221 -9.73 -20.05 -7.12
CA ARG A 221 -8.65 -20.35 -8.09
C ARG A 221 -7.32 -19.74 -7.61
N GLY A 222 -6.21 -20.31 -8.06
CA GLY A 222 -4.85 -19.82 -7.75
C GLY A 222 -4.18 -20.62 -6.61
N GLY A 223 -2.93 -20.26 -6.32
CA GLY A 223 -2.08 -20.89 -5.30
C GLY A 223 -2.43 -20.47 -3.88
N LEU A 224 -3.70 -20.64 -3.49
CA LEU A 224 -4.25 -20.19 -2.21
C LEU A 224 -3.94 -21.18 -1.07
N SER A 225 -3.62 -20.64 0.11
CA SER A 225 -3.65 -21.41 1.35
C SER A 225 -5.06 -21.83 1.73
N GLU A 226 -5.17 -22.83 2.59
CA GLU A 226 -6.46 -23.31 3.12
C GLU A 226 -7.26 -22.21 3.84
N ALA A 227 -6.57 -21.30 4.56
CA ALA A 227 -7.19 -20.15 5.20
C ALA A 227 -7.75 -19.14 4.18
N GLU A 228 -7.02 -18.86 3.11
CA GLU A 228 -7.46 -17.96 2.03
C GLU A 228 -8.65 -18.54 1.25
N LYS A 229 -8.64 -19.85 0.98
CA LYS A 229 -9.79 -20.55 0.39
C LYS A 229 -11.03 -20.42 1.26
N ALA A 230 -10.89 -20.59 2.59
CA ALA A 230 -11.99 -20.43 3.53
C ALA A 230 -12.59 -19.02 3.46
N ILE A 231 -11.74 -17.98 3.44
CA ILE A 231 -12.18 -16.57 3.35
C ILE A 231 -12.99 -16.33 2.07
N ILE A 232 -12.50 -16.82 0.93
CA ILE A 232 -13.20 -16.65 -0.36
C ILE A 232 -14.56 -17.35 -0.33
N LEU A 233 -14.62 -18.61 0.15
CA LEU A 233 -15.88 -19.36 0.24
C LEU A 233 -16.88 -18.67 1.17
N HIS A 234 -16.41 -18.14 2.31
CA HIS A 234 -17.26 -17.35 3.22
C HIS A 234 -17.81 -16.09 2.54
N ASN A 235 -16.98 -15.38 1.78
CA ASN A 235 -17.39 -14.19 1.05
C ASN A 235 -18.42 -14.51 -0.05
N GLN A 236 -18.21 -15.59 -0.81
CA GLN A 236 -19.19 -16.10 -1.77
C GLN A 236 -20.50 -16.51 -1.08
N ALA A 237 -20.43 -17.15 0.08
CA ALA A 237 -21.62 -17.54 0.86
C ALA A 237 -22.45 -16.31 1.28
N ARG A 238 -21.79 -15.22 1.70
CA ARG A 238 -22.45 -13.95 2.01
C ARG A 238 -23.18 -13.35 0.81
N VAL A 239 -22.60 -13.48 -0.39
CA VAL A 239 -23.25 -13.04 -1.63
C VAL A 239 -24.46 -13.90 -1.97
N ALA A 240 -24.36 -15.22 -1.81
CA ALA A 240 -25.52 -16.12 -2.00
C ALA A 240 -26.66 -15.77 -1.04
N GLU A 241 -26.33 -15.53 0.23
CA GLU A 241 -27.31 -15.17 1.25
C GLU A 241 -27.98 -13.82 0.98
N SER A 242 -27.22 -12.79 0.58
CA SER A 242 -27.81 -11.49 0.23
C SER A 242 -28.73 -11.55 -0.98
N ARG A 243 -28.59 -12.58 -1.82
CA ARG A 243 -29.48 -12.87 -2.97
C ARG A 243 -30.66 -13.78 -2.61
N GLY A 244 -30.78 -14.21 -1.35
CA GLY A 244 -31.83 -15.12 -0.89
C GLY A 244 -31.60 -16.58 -1.25
N ASP A 245 -30.43 -16.94 -1.80
CA ASP A 245 -30.08 -18.32 -2.11
C ASP A 245 -29.50 -19.02 -0.85
N ALA A 246 -30.40 -19.34 0.08
CA ALA A 246 -30.06 -19.96 1.35
C ALA A 246 -29.38 -21.33 1.18
N ALA A 247 -29.77 -22.08 0.14
CA ALA A 247 -29.18 -23.40 -0.15
C ALA A 247 -27.71 -23.26 -0.57
N MET A 248 -27.41 -22.35 -1.50
CA MET A 248 -26.04 -22.07 -1.91
C MET A 248 -25.21 -21.48 -0.77
N ALA A 249 -25.77 -20.53 -0.01
CA ALA A 249 -25.11 -19.94 1.15
C ALA A 249 -24.70 -21.00 2.17
N ARG A 250 -25.61 -21.92 2.51
CA ARG A 250 -25.35 -23.03 3.43
C ARG A 250 -24.21 -23.93 2.94
N ARG A 251 -24.24 -24.31 1.66
CA ARG A 251 -23.20 -25.13 1.03
C ARG A 251 -21.82 -24.46 1.11
N LEU A 252 -21.75 -23.17 0.79
CA LEU A 252 -20.50 -22.41 0.79
C LEU A 252 -19.98 -22.15 2.21
N TYR A 253 -20.85 -21.87 3.19
CA TYR A 253 -20.42 -21.77 4.58
C TYR A 253 -19.88 -23.09 5.14
N ALA A 254 -20.53 -24.22 4.81
CA ALA A 254 -20.03 -25.55 5.19
C ALA A 254 -18.63 -25.81 4.60
N ALA A 255 -18.45 -25.55 3.30
CA ALA A 255 -17.16 -25.69 2.65
C ALA A 255 -16.08 -24.77 3.26
N ALA A 256 -16.45 -23.53 3.64
CA ALA A 256 -15.53 -22.61 4.31
C ALA A 256 -15.09 -23.11 5.70
N VAL A 257 -15.97 -23.79 6.45
CA VAL A 257 -15.62 -24.39 7.74
C VAL A 257 -14.74 -25.62 7.55
N GLU A 258 -15.04 -26.46 6.56
CA GLU A 258 -14.31 -27.70 6.27
C GLU A 258 -12.87 -27.44 5.83
N VAL A 259 -12.66 -26.47 4.93
CA VAL A 259 -11.35 -26.17 4.37
C VAL A 259 -10.42 -25.46 5.36
N HIS A 260 -10.97 -24.76 6.36
CA HIS A 260 -10.15 -23.96 7.25
C HIS A 260 -9.29 -24.85 8.17
N PRO A 261 -7.98 -24.60 8.33
CA PRO A 261 -7.02 -25.52 8.99
C PRO A 261 -7.22 -25.73 10.50
N ARG A 262 -8.22 -25.07 11.09
CA ARG A 262 -8.54 -25.14 12.53
C ARG A 262 -10.06 -25.07 12.69
N HIS A 263 -10.56 -23.84 12.82
CA HIS A 263 -11.97 -23.53 12.95
C HIS A 263 -12.20 -22.15 12.35
N TYR A 264 -13.32 -21.96 11.65
CA TYR A 264 -13.69 -20.67 11.08
C TYR A 264 -14.99 -20.13 11.70
N PRO A 265 -14.92 -19.43 12.84
CA PRO A 265 -16.09 -19.02 13.61
C PRO A 265 -17.10 -18.23 12.78
N ALA A 266 -16.62 -17.31 11.94
CA ALA A 266 -17.48 -16.46 11.12
C ALA A 266 -18.37 -17.26 10.16
N ALA A 267 -17.86 -18.32 9.54
CA ALA A 267 -18.65 -19.20 8.68
C ALA A 267 -19.56 -20.13 9.50
N ALA A 268 -19.04 -20.71 10.59
CA ALA A 268 -19.78 -21.63 11.45
C ALA A 268 -21.02 -20.98 12.09
N THR A 269 -20.90 -19.74 12.60
CA THR A 269 -22.02 -18.99 13.17
C THR A 269 -23.12 -18.76 12.14
N ARG A 270 -22.76 -18.42 10.90
CA ARG A 270 -23.74 -18.16 9.83
C ARG A 270 -24.41 -19.44 9.36
N LEU A 271 -23.64 -20.53 9.21
CA LEU A 271 -24.17 -21.86 8.89
C LEU A 271 -25.23 -22.30 9.91
N ALA A 272 -24.89 -22.25 11.20
CA ALA A 272 -25.81 -22.65 12.27
C ALA A 272 -27.09 -21.79 12.31
N ALA A 273 -27.01 -20.50 11.92
CA ALA A 273 -28.19 -19.64 11.82
C ALA A 273 -29.12 -20.08 10.69
N LEU A 274 -28.58 -20.36 9.50
CA LEU A 274 -29.34 -20.90 8.37
C LEU A 274 -29.94 -22.29 8.71
N ASP A 275 -29.21 -23.11 9.46
CA ASP A 275 -29.69 -24.42 9.88
C ASP A 275 -30.93 -24.33 10.76
N ARG A 276 -30.94 -23.40 11.73
CA ARG A 276 -32.09 -23.16 12.61
C ARG A 276 -33.31 -22.63 11.86
N MET A 277 -33.10 -21.76 10.88
CA MET A 277 -34.21 -21.20 10.09
C MET A 277 -34.87 -22.24 9.17
N ALA A 278 -34.15 -23.31 8.83
CA ALA A 278 -34.65 -24.41 8.02
C ALA A 278 -35.25 -25.57 8.84
N ALA A 279 -35.18 -25.51 10.18
CA ALA A 279 -35.79 -26.51 11.04
C ALA A 279 -37.33 -26.33 11.04
N PRO A 280 -38.10 -27.42 10.90
CA PRO A 280 -39.56 -27.39 10.82
C PRO A 280 -40.25 -27.01 12.13
#